data_AF-A0A7J4DQ96-F1
#
_entry.id   AF-A0A7J4DQ96-F1
#
_cell.length_a   1.000
_cell.length_b   1.000
_cell.length_c   1.000
_cell.angle_alpha   90.00
_cell.angle_beta   90.00
_cell.angle_gamma   90.00
#
_symmetry.space_group_name_H-M   'P 1'
#
loop_
_entity.id
_entity.type
_entity.pdbx_description
1 polymer ?
#
loop_
_entity_poly.entity_id
_entity_poly.type
_entity_poly.pdbx_seq_one_letter_code
_entity_poly.pdbx_strand_id
1 'polypeptide(L)'
;MSIESFADYPGGAAFKSLGPVDKDLDNIQSVLNKSVIAPGTYIIEDARIMHNNEKGMKFHAIGKYLRTISVFEDMWKFGVTGYIDMLDMDNLITGDFLEGPLFYPEAVFMPLIGEKLLFLKFKTPRSKYTVDYSQHPLMIYKIENLSQEDLVDIPAAQGVYTYRLHFMSPELYWNERTRISETMEGTYSEMIEKILVKHLGTKKGIWLEPTKGRHKILASGKPFDIIRWILNRALRENENWLGLSGGAQLKLDWQPRWNNVADFLFYETTKGYKFKSQANTTLQMALSYVAYPTTESFYNMMHTILSYRFGKLPDTYEGIKTGMWGSSLTKHDMFYKTVNRYSWNYIDDWKTNPQRQWCSKTLAYHPDIMVRDRVLADGGQDFETSDTEKGRISDFPQSVGYLIGSSNKRMFTNITNGEIHYPENDNNCEMWKMQRASQMSHANHMTVSLRIHGISGLQVGDSVYLQLPRVNQYIGQGISPSYDKLFSDVWVIRKLAHRIETSKDTASYVCDLELSNARLNPLGQELPTNTEFTFTEPNSLQGADWDGPTGGTDLLEDPVVLMT
;
A
#
# COMPACT_ATOMS: atom_id res chain seq x y z
N MET A 1 30.05 16.74 19.69
CA MET A 1 29.98 17.08 18.26
C MET A 1 28.54 16.82 17.84
N SER A 2 27.84 17.87 17.41
CA SER A 2 26.41 17.85 17.06
C SER A 2 26.20 17.05 15.78
N ILE A 3 25.27 16.09 15.80
CA ILE A 3 24.85 15.35 14.61
C ILE A 3 23.63 16.09 14.07
N GLU A 4 23.87 16.90 13.05
CA GLU A 4 22.87 17.70 12.36
C GLU A 4 22.51 16.98 11.05
N SER A 5 21.33 16.34 11.04
CA SER A 5 20.64 15.72 9.88
C SER A 5 20.68 14.19 9.73
N PHE A 6 19.57 13.68 9.17
CA PHE A 6 19.28 12.29 8.82
C PHE A 6 20.27 11.64 7.83
N ALA A 7 21.18 12.44 7.26
CA ALA A 7 22.16 11.99 6.26
C ALA A 7 23.27 11.10 6.84
N ASP A 8 23.55 11.20 8.14
CA ASP A 8 24.73 10.55 8.74
C ASP A 8 24.50 9.12 9.24
N TYR A 9 23.33 8.53 8.97
CA TYR A 9 23.12 7.10 9.19
C TYR A 9 23.76 6.28 8.05
N PRO A 10 24.65 5.32 8.35
CA PRO A 10 25.17 4.38 7.36
C PRO A 10 24.03 3.41 6.97
N GLY A 11 23.27 3.81 5.94
CA GLY A 11 22.01 3.20 5.50
C GLY A 11 20.92 4.23 5.15
N GLY A 12 21.00 5.45 5.68
CA GLY A 12 20.06 6.55 5.40
C GLY A 12 20.25 7.18 4.01
N ALA A 13 21.48 7.14 3.48
CA ALA A 13 21.79 7.70 2.16
C ALA A 13 21.17 6.92 0.98
N ALA A 14 20.88 5.62 1.14
CA ALA A 14 20.29 4.78 0.08
C ALA A 14 18.76 4.92 -0.01
N PHE A 15 18.13 5.52 0.99
CA PHE A 15 16.68 5.73 1.05
C PHE A 15 16.38 7.20 1.36
N LYS A 16 16.82 8.11 0.49
CA LYS A 16 16.11 9.39 0.34
C LYS A 16 14.69 9.04 -0.12
N SER A 17 13.73 9.08 0.79
CA SER A 17 12.33 9.18 0.44
C SER A 17 12.19 10.36 -0.54
N LEU A 18 11.84 10.05 -1.77
CA LEU A 18 11.63 11.02 -2.85
C LEU A 18 10.28 10.76 -3.50
N GLY A 19 9.35 10.21 -2.72
CA GLY A 19 7.95 10.10 -3.08
C GLY A 19 7.37 11.49 -3.33
N PRO A 20 6.41 11.64 -4.27
CA PRO A 20 5.82 12.95 -4.55
C PRO A 20 5.15 13.58 -3.31
N VAL A 21 4.57 12.75 -2.42
CA VAL A 21 3.92 13.18 -1.18
C VAL A 21 4.93 13.70 -0.15
N ASP A 22 6.07 13.03 0.00
CA ASP A 22 7.17 13.42 0.89
C ASP A 22 7.72 14.82 0.55
N LYS A 23 8.00 15.02 -0.75
CA LYS A 23 8.46 16.31 -1.29
C LYS A 23 7.43 17.42 -1.06
N ASP A 24 6.14 17.09 -1.03
CA ASP A 24 5.09 18.07 -0.76
C ASP A 24 5.12 18.49 0.72
N LEU A 25 5.31 17.56 1.66
CA LEU A 25 5.47 17.86 3.07
C LEU A 25 6.72 18.73 3.34
N ASP A 26 7.85 18.43 2.71
CA ASP A 26 9.06 19.26 2.77
C ASP A 26 8.79 20.69 2.27
N ASN A 27 8.09 20.82 1.15
CA ASN A 27 7.70 22.12 0.61
C ASN A 27 6.81 22.86 1.60
N ILE A 28 5.83 22.20 2.21
CA ILE A 28 4.94 22.80 3.22
C ILE A 28 5.77 23.29 4.42
N GLN A 29 6.70 22.49 4.94
CA GLN A 29 7.60 22.85 6.04
C GLN A 29 8.40 24.13 5.73
N SER A 30 8.97 24.24 4.52
CA SER A 30 9.75 25.41 4.12
C SER A 30 8.96 26.73 4.19
N VAL A 31 7.65 26.67 3.95
CA VAL A 31 6.77 27.85 3.97
C VAL A 31 6.15 28.08 5.36
N LEU A 32 6.02 27.03 6.19
CA LEU A 32 5.49 27.10 7.55
C LEU A 32 6.37 27.86 8.55
N ASN A 33 7.66 28.07 8.25
CA ASN A 33 8.52 28.96 9.03
C ASN A 33 8.00 30.41 9.14
N LYS A 34 6.86 30.74 8.51
CA LYS A 34 6.14 32.03 8.57
C LYS A 34 4.75 31.98 9.25
N SER A 35 4.23 30.80 9.62
CA SER A 35 2.88 30.63 10.22
C SER A 35 2.72 29.26 10.92
N VAL A 36 2.19 29.22 12.15
CA VAL A 36 2.01 27.97 12.93
C VAL A 36 0.75 27.22 12.48
N ILE A 37 0.91 26.10 11.78
CA ILE A 37 -0.17 25.15 11.48
C ILE A 37 0.11 23.87 12.26
N ALA A 38 -0.85 23.41 13.06
CA ALA A 38 -0.71 22.16 13.80
C ALA A 38 -0.82 20.93 12.86
N PRO A 39 -0.10 19.84 13.14
CA PRO A 39 -0.28 18.56 12.46
C PRO A 39 -1.72 18.04 12.58
N GLY A 40 -2.23 17.38 11.55
CA GLY A 40 -3.62 16.89 11.52
C GLY A 40 -4.69 17.98 11.31
N THR A 41 -4.30 19.19 10.89
CA THR A 41 -5.25 20.20 10.39
C THR A 41 -5.76 19.82 9.00
N TYR A 42 -6.95 20.31 8.64
CA TYR A 42 -7.60 20.02 7.35
C TYR A 42 -8.35 21.24 6.81
N ILE A 43 -8.64 21.20 5.51
CA ILE A 43 -9.50 22.16 4.82
C ILE A 43 -10.53 21.37 4.02
N ILE A 44 -11.81 21.63 4.27
CA ILE A 44 -12.92 21.15 3.42
C ILE A 44 -13.22 22.26 2.42
N GLU A 45 -12.97 22.00 1.13
CA GLU A 45 -13.21 22.97 0.06
C GLU A 45 -14.62 22.86 -0.51
N ASP A 46 -15.13 21.64 -0.64
CA ASP A 46 -16.46 21.38 -1.19
C ASP A 46 -17.12 20.21 -0.45
N ALA A 47 -18.37 20.39 -0.07
CA ALA A 47 -19.21 19.35 0.53
C ALA A 47 -20.66 19.66 0.18
N ARG A 48 -21.15 19.06 -0.92
CA ARG A 48 -22.48 19.32 -1.48
C ARG A 48 -23.15 18.04 -1.92
N ILE A 49 -24.47 17.97 -1.74
CA ILE A 49 -25.31 16.90 -2.27
C ILE A 49 -26.10 17.45 -3.45
N MET A 50 -26.16 16.68 -4.53
CA MET A 50 -26.96 17.00 -5.72
C MET A 50 -28.30 16.28 -5.67
N HIS A 51 -29.35 17.01 -6.03
CA HIS A 51 -30.72 16.51 -6.20
C HIS A 51 -31.10 16.47 -7.70
N ASN A 52 -31.92 15.49 -8.11
CA ASN A 52 -32.21 15.23 -9.53
C ASN A 52 -33.11 16.31 -10.19
N ASN A 53 -32.98 16.37 -11.51
CA ASN A 53 -33.24 17.47 -12.44
C ASN A 53 -34.57 17.38 -13.19
N GLU A 54 -35.39 18.43 -13.07
CA GLU A 54 -36.26 18.85 -14.18
C GLU A 54 -35.99 20.30 -14.63
N LYS A 55 -35.24 21.11 -13.84
CA LYS A 55 -34.96 22.54 -14.15
C LYS A 55 -33.52 22.98 -13.84
N GLY A 56 -32.55 22.06 -13.88
CA GLY A 56 -31.13 22.34 -13.63
C GLY A 56 -30.61 21.80 -12.29
N MET A 57 -29.29 21.64 -12.21
CA MET A 57 -28.58 20.98 -11.11
C MET A 57 -28.73 21.81 -9.82
N LYS A 58 -29.56 21.34 -8.88
CA LYS A 58 -29.67 21.96 -7.55
C LYS A 58 -28.75 21.26 -6.56
N PHE A 59 -27.89 22.05 -5.92
CA PHE A 59 -26.93 21.59 -4.93
C PHE A 59 -27.34 22.08 -3.54
N HIS A 60 -27.17 21.21 -2.54
CA HIS A 60 -27.34 21.57 -1.14
C HIS A 60 -26.00 21.45 -0.42
N ALA A 61 -25.55 22.54 0.19
CA ALA A 61 -24.30 22.58 0.93
C ALA A 61 -24.47 21.92 2.29
N ILE A 62 -23.72 20.82 2.51
CA ILE A 62 -23.82 20.04 3.73
C ILE A 62 -22.77 20.41 4.78
N GLY A 63 -21.84 21.33 4.45
CA GLY A 63 -20.69 21.68 5.30
C GLY A 63 -21.02 22.00 6.75
N LYS A 64 -22.17 22.66 7.02
CA LYS A 64 -22.59 23.06 8.37
C LYS A 64 -23.11 21.90 9.24
N TYR A 65 -23.48 20.77 8.62
CA TYR A 65 -24.05 19.61 9.31
C TYR A 65 -23.04 18.47 9.49
N LEU A 66 -21.82 18.61 8.96
CA LEU A 66 -20.80 17.57 9.05
C LEU A 66 -20.30 17.44 10.50
N ARG A 67 -20.27 16.21 11.02
CA ARG A 67 -19.62 15.86 12.31
C ARG A 67 -18.36 15.04 12.08
N THR A 68 -18.45 14.03 11.22
CA THR A 68 -17.33 13.15 10.88
C THR A 68 -17.41 12.76 9.42
N ILE A 69 -16.27 12.79 8.72
CA ILE A 69 -16.13 12.26 7.36
C ILE A 69 -15.15 11.10 7.42
N SER A 70 -15.58 9.92 6.96
CA SER A 70 -14.74 8.73 6.84
C SER A 70 -14.73 8.21 5.40
N VAL A 71 -13.58 8.27 4.74
CA VAL A 71 -13.37 7.70 3.39
C VAL A 71 -12.45 6.50 3.50
N PHE A 72 -12.88 5.35 2.97
CA PHE A 72 -12.16 4.08 3.02
C PHE A 72 -11.69 3.64 1.63
N GLU A 73 -10.39 3.43 1.50
CA GLU A 73 -9.72 2.77 0.38
C GLU A 73 -9.21 1.38 0.83
N ASP A 74 -9.22 0.39 -0.06
CA ASP A 74 -8.75 -0.99 0.21
C ASP A 74 -8.19 -1.64 -1.06
N MET A 75 -6.96 -2.19 -1.02
CA MET A 75 -6.32 -2.85 -2.18
C MET A 75 -7.08 -4.09 -2.65
N TRP A 76 -7.89 -4.66 -1.77
CA TRP A 76 -8.60 -5.92 -2.00
C TRP A 76 -10.05 -5.71 -2.43
N LYS A 77 -10.49 -4.44 -2.49
CA LYS A 77 -11.83 -4.05 -2.94
C LYS A 77 -11.74 -3.13 -4.16
N PHE A 78 -12.76 -3.21 -4.99
CA PHE A 78 -12.78 -2.51 -6.29
C PHE A 78 -13.39 -1.13 -6.25
N GLY A 79 -13.73 -0.61 -5.08
CA GLY A 79 -14.23 0.74 -5.00
C GLY A 79 -14.06 1.36 -3.63
N VAL A 80 -14.00 2.69 -3.64
CA VAL A 80 -13.99 3.52 -2.45
C VAL A 80 -15.38 3.50 -1.81
N THR A 81 -15.40 3.40 -0.50
CA THR A 81 -16.61 3.42 0.31
C THR A 81 -16.39 4.37 1.48
N GLY A 82 -17.46 4.83 2.12
CA GLY A 82 -17.30 5.69 3.27
C GLY A 82 -18.62 6.06 3.89
N TYR A 83 -18.53 6.83 4.97
CA TYR A 83 -19.70 7.41 5.58
C TYR A 83 -19.44 8.82 6.09
N ILE A 84 -20.51 9.58 6.18
CA ILE A 84 -20.55 10.90 6.82
C ILE A 84 -21.52 10.82 7.99
N ASP A 85 -21.06 11.18 9.18
CA ASP A 85 -21.92 11.40 10.31
C ASP A 85 -22.40 12.86 10.28
N MET A 86 -23.73 13.02 10.29
CA MET A 86 -24.42 14.29 10.14
C MET A 86 -25.10 14.68 11.45
N LEU A 87 -25.03 15.96 11.78
CA LEU A 87 -25.87 16.62 12.77
C LEU A 87 -26.81 17.56 12.03
N ASP A 88 -28.04 17.12 11.84
CA ASP A 88 -29.04 17.78 11.02
C ASP A 88 -30.02 18.55 11.90
N MET A 89 -30.11 19.86 11.68
CA MET A 89 -31.08 20.74 12.34
C MET A 89 -32.27 21.11 11.43
N ASP A 90 -32.17 20.81 10.13
CA ASP A 90 -33.11 21.26 9.11
C ASP A 90 -33.92 20.08 8.50
N ASN A 91 -33.82 18.88 9.10
CA ASN A 91 -34.54 17.67 8.71
C ASN A 91 -34.42 17.34 7.20
N LEU A 92 -33.19 17.30 6.70
CA LEU A 92 -32.87 16.99 5.30
C LEU A 92 -33.33 15.60 4.87
N ILE A 93 -33.53 14.67 5.81
CA ILE A 93 -33.90 13.27 5.51
C ILE A 93 -35.25 13.20 4.81
N THR A 94 -36.25 13.87 5.36
CA THR A 94 -37.64 13.85 4.85
C THR A 94 -37.88 14.97 3.84
N GLY A 95 -37.11 16.07 3.91
CA GLY A 95 -37.26 17.21 3.02
C GLY A 95 -38.42 18.14 3.39
N ASP A 96 -39.02 17.97 4.57
CA ASP A 96 -40.23 18.69 4.98
C ASP A 96 -40.01 20.18 5.30
N PHE A 97 -38.77 20.63 5.48
CA PHE A 97 -38.49 22.01 5.91
C PHE A 97 -38.01 22.89 4.76
N LEU A 98 -38.96 23.44 3.99
CA LEU A 98 -38.95 24.81 3.44
C LEU A 98 -40.21 25.11 2.58
N GLU A 99 -41.41 24.95 3.15
CA GLU A 99 -42.49 25.89 2.84
C GLU A 99 -42.24 27.18 3.64
N GLY A 100 -41.31 28.00 3.16
CA GLY A 100 -41.20 29.40 3.60
C GLY A 100 -42.38 30.22 3.04
N PRO A 101 -42.86 31.25 3.75
CA PRO A 101 -44.11 31.94 3.46
C PRO A 101 -44.12 32.52 2.03
N LEU A 102 -45.05 32.07 1.19
CA LEU A 102 -45.57 32.64 -0.08
C LEU A 102 -44.59 33.16 -1.16
N PHE A 103 -43.27 33.22 -0.96
CA PHE A 103 -42.35 34.01 -1.79
C PHE A 103 -41.19 33.23 -2.45
N TYR A 104 -41.01 31.92 -2.19
CA TYR A 104 -39.99 31.10 -2.86
C TYR A 104 -40.54 29.74 -3.35
N PRO A 105 -41.25 29.67 -4.47
CA PRO A 105 -41.86 28.44 -4.99
C PRO A 105 -40.85 27.42 -5.57
N GLU A 106 -39.55 27.57 -5.31
CA GLU A 106 -38.49 26.81 -6.01
C GLU A 106 -37.71 25.81 -5.14
N ALA A 107 -37.94 25.75 -3.83
CA ALA A 107 -37.21 24.86 -2.92
C ALA A 107 -37.99 23.56 -2.65
N VAL A 108 -38.21 22.76 -3.69
CA VAL A 108 -38.73 21.39 -3.53
C VAL A 108 -37.57 20.50 -3.07
N PHE A 109 -37.47 20.25 -1.77
CA PHE A 109 -36.54 19.27 -1.22
C PHE A 109 -37.14 17.86 -1.37
N MET A 110 -36.39 16.97 -2.01
CA MET A 110 -36.70 15.54 -2.03
C MET A 110 -35.93 14.83 -0.92
N PRO A 111 -36.49 13.76 -0.33
CA PRO A 111 -35.81 12.95 0.67
C PRO A 111 -34.37 12.59 0.25
N LEU A 112 -33.45 12.53 1.21
CA LEU A 112 -32.06 12.10 1.02
C LEU A 112 -31.92 10.62 0.57
N ILE A 113 -33.02 9.92 0.38
CA ILE A 113 -33.09 8.52 -0.03
C ILE A 113 -33.15 8.43 -1.56
N GLY A 114 -32.30 7.57 -2.14
CA GLY A 114 -32.33 7.21 -3.57
C GLY A 114 -31.39 8.05 -4.44
N GLU A 115 -30.34 7.38 -4.96
CA GLU A 115 -29.44 7.81 -6.04
C GLU A 115 -28.97 9.28 -5.98
N LYS A 116 -28.62 9.80 -4.79
CA LYS A 116 -28.05 11.15 -4.64
C LYS A 116 -26.54 11.12 -4.87
N LEU A 117 -26.04 12.17 -5.51
CA LEU A 117 -24.61 12.35 -5.75
C LEU A 117 -24.00 13.30 -4.71
N LEU A 118 -22.92 12.86 -4.07
CA LEU A 118 -22.13 13.57 -3.09
C LEU A 118 -20.85 14.09 -3.75
N PHE A 119 -20.68 15.40 -3.70
CA PHE A 119 -19.47 16.10 -4.10
C PHE A 119 -18.68 16.43 -2.84
N LEU A 120 -17.47 15.89 -2.75
CA LEU A 120 -16.61 16.04 -1.58
C LEU A 120 -15.20 16.41 -2.02
N LYS A 121 -14.64 17.46 -1.43
CA LYS A 121 -13.27 17.88 -1.67
C LYS A 121 -12.63 18.37 -0.38
N PHE A 122 -11.52 17.75 -0.01
CA PHE A 122 -10.75 18.13 1.17
C PHE A 122 -9.25 17.94 0.95
N LYS A 123 -8.44 18.65 1.74
CA LYS A 123 -6.98 18.57 1.68
C LYS A 123 -6.31 18.90 3.01
N THR A 124 -5.10 18.40 3.18
CA THR A 124 -4.17 18.91 4.19
C THR A 124 -3.77 20.35 3.81
N PRO A 125 -3.72 21.31 4.76
CA PRO A 125 -3.37 22.69 4.46
C PRO A 125 -2.05 22.80 3.69
N ARG A 126 -2.06 23.63 2.63
CA ARG A 126 -0.91 23.90 1.74
C ARG A 126 -0.40 22.70 0.93
N SER A 127 -1.01 21.51 1.05
CA SER A 127 -0.69 20.38 0.20
C SER A 127 -1.16 20.61 -1.23
N LYS A 128 -0.35 20.17 -2.20
CA LYS A 128 -0.73 20.11 -3.61
C LYS A 128 -1.68 18.95 -3.90
N TYR A 129 -1.66 17.92 -3.07
CA TYR A 129 -2.49 16.74 -3.26
C TYR A 129 -3.81 16.89 -2.51
N THR A 130 -4.91 16.90 -3.26
CA THR A 130 -6.26 17.01 -2.73
C THR A 130 -7.02 15.71 -2.97
N VAL A 131 -7.85 15.32 -2.00
CA VAL A 131 -8.89 14.31 -2.23
C VAL A 131 -10.06 15.02 -2.90
N ASP A 132 -10.27 14.74 -4.19
CA ASP A 132 -11.19 15.49 -5.04
C ASP A 132 -12.23 14.57 -5.71
N TYR A 133 -13.48 14.68 -5.25
CA TYR A 133 -14.66 14.06 -5.85
C TYR A 133 -15.58 15.09 -6.51
N SER A 134 -15.08 16.27 -6.89
CA SER A 134 -15.86 17.30 -7.59
C SER A 134 -16.16 16.90 -9.04
N GLN A 135 -15.24 16.21 -9.73
CA GLN A 135 -15.47 15.71 -11.10
C GLN A 135 -16.14 14.34 -11.14
N HIS A 136 -15.89 13.52 -10.11
CA HIS A 136 -16.40 12.16 -9.98
C HIS A 136 -17.14 12.02 -8.66
N PRO A 137 -18.41 12.43 -8.59
CA PRO A 137 -19.15 12.42 -7.35
C PRO A 137 -19.38 10.99 -6.86
N LEU A 138 -19.45 10.86 -5.54
CA LEU A 138 -19.78 9.63 -4.84
C LEU A 138 -21.30 9.45 -4.81
N MET A 139 -21.79 8.23 -4.68
CA MET A 139 -23.22 7.95 -4.63
C MET A 139 -23.66 7.55 -3.23
N ILE A 140 -24.66 8.23 -2.69
CA ILE A 140 -25.29 7.91 -1.40
C ILE A 140 -26.28 6.77 -1.63
N TYR A 141 -26.17 5.71 -0.82
CA TYR A 141 -26.99 4.50 -1.00
C TYR A 141 -27.73 4.04 0.25
N LYS A 142 -27.29 4.44 1.45
CA LYS A 142 -27.90 4.00 2.71
C LYS A 142 -27.80 5.09 3.78
N ILE A 143 -28.83 5.18 4.60
CA ILE A 143 -28.84 5.99 5.83
C ILE A 143 -28.91 5.01 7.01
N GLU A 144 -28.08 5.22 8.02
CA GLU A 144 -28.04 4.42 9.26
C GLU A 144 -28.14 5.31 10.51
N ASN A 145 -28.47 4.69 11.64
CA ASN A 145 -28.41 5.30 12.98
C ASN A 145 -29.15 6.63 13.08
N LEU A 146 -30.40 6.67 12.64
CA LEU A 146 -31.27 7.83 12.87
C LEU A 146 -31.61 7.92 14.36
N SER A 147 -31.04 8.90 15.05
CA SER A 147 -31.33 9.18 16.45
C SER A 147 -31.60 10.67 16.68
N GLN A 148 -32.52 10.96 17.58
CA GLN A 148 -32.72 12.31 18.10
C GLN A 148 -31.70 12.52 19.24
N GLU A 149 -30.96 13.62 19.19
CA GLU A 149 -29.98 13.94 20.23
C GLU A 149 -30.65 14.82 21.29
N ASP A 150 -30.69 14.34 22.54
CA ASP A 150 -31.14 15.12 23.69
C ASP A 150 -30.00 16.06 24.10
N LEU A 151 -30.08 17.33 23.72
CA LEU A 151 -29.13 18.34 24.16
C LEU A 151 -29.35 18.61 25.67
N VAL A 152 -28.28 18.40 26.47
CA VAL A 152 -28.30 18.36 27.94
C VAL A 152 -28.86 19.62 28.63
N ASP A 153 -28.99 20.76 27.94
CA ASP A 153 -29.50 22.02 28.50
C ASP A 153 -30.69 22.62 27.72
N ILE A 154 -31.31 21.88 26.80
CA ILE A 154 -32.49 22.35 26.06
C ILE A 154 -33.51 21.20 26.00
N PRO A 155 -34.71 21.32 26.62
CA PRO A 155 -35.71 20.26 26.58
C PRO A 155 -36.03 19.93 25.11
N ALA A 156 -35.70 18.70 24.70
CA ALA A 156 -35.94 18.13 23.37
C ALA A 156 -36.09 19.21 22.28
N ALA A 157 -34.99 19.92 21.97
CA ALA A 157 -35.00 20.92 20.91
C ALA A 157 -35.59 20.27 19.65
N GLN A 158 -36.75 20.77 19.24
CA GLN A 158 -37.57 20.20 18.17
C GLN A 158 -36.70 19.97 16.92
N GLY A 159 -36.57 18.70 16.48
CA GLY A 159 -36.13 18.37 15.12
C GLY A 159 -34.62 18.21 14.86
N VAL A 160 -33.76 18.13 15.88
CA VAL A 160 -32.32 17.81 15.64
C VAL A 160 -32.12 16.30 15.52
N TYR A 161 -31.71 15.85 14.33
CA TYR A 161 -31.44 14.44 14.03
C TYR A 161 -29.97 14.20 13.77
N THR A 162 -29.45 13.11 14.33
CA THR A 162 -28.15 12.56 13.98
C THR A 162 -28.34 11.32 13.11
N TYR A 163 -27.57 11.20 12.04
CA TYR A 163 -27.59 10.02 11.17
C TYR A 163 -26.29 9.86 10.41
N ARG A 164 -26.08 8.64 9.91
CA ARG A 164 -24.93 8.24 9.12
C ARG A 164 -25.32 8.05 7.66
N LEU A 165 -24.77 8.86 6.77
CA LEU A 165 -24.90 8.71 5.32
C LEU A 165 -23.78 7.82 4.80
N HIS A 166 -24.14 6.67 4.25
CA HIS A 166 -23.19 5.79 3.56
C HIS A 166 -23.12 6.14 2.08
N PHE A 167 -21.90 6.30 1.60
CA PHE A 167 -21.61 6.58 0.22
C PHE A 167 -20.62 5.56 -0.35
N MET A 168 -20.66 5.40 -1.67
CA MET A 168 -19.74 4.54 -2.40
C MET A 168 -19.45 5.10 -3.79
N SER A 169 -18.39 4.63 -4.43
CA SER A 169 -18.12 4.98 -5.82
C SER A 169 -19.27 4.53 -6.74
N PRO A 170 -19.70 5.37 -7.70
CA PRO A 170 -20.84 5.07 -8.58
C PRO A 170 -20.63 3.80 -9.43
N GLU A 171 -19.37 3.47 -9.75
CA GLU A 171 -19.01 2.26 -10.47
C GLU A 171 -19.40 0.97 -9.73
N LEU A 172 -19.36 0.95 -8.38
CA LEU A 172 -19.86 -0.18 -7.59
C LEU A 172 -21.36 -0.39 -7.80
N TYR A 173 -22.11 0.70 -7.92
CA TYR A 173 -23.54 0.65 -8.16
C TYR A 173 -23.85 0.18 -9.58
N TRP A 174 -23.15 0.74 -10.56
CA TRP A 174 -23.33 0.37 -11.96
C TRP A 174 -22.89 -1.06 -12.23
N ASN A 175 -21.86 -1.57 -11.57
CA ASN A 175 -21.46 -2.98 -11.65
C ASN A 175 -22.59 -3.92 -11.24
N GLU A 176 -23.38 -3.57 -10.23
CA GLU A 176 -24.52 -4.38 -9.80
C GLU A 176 -25.66 -4.37 -10.83
N ARG A 177 -25.85 -3.25 -11.55
CA ARG A 177 -26.90 -3.08 -12.57
C ARG A 177 -26.52 -3.59 -13.96
N THR A 178 -25.23 -3.64 -14.29
CA THR A 178 -24.76 -3.99 -15.62
C THR A 178 -24.39 -5.48 -15.71
N ARG A 179 -24.56 -6.05 -16.90
CA ARG A 179 -24.11 -7.39 -17.24
C ARG A 179 -23.43 -7.34 -18.60
N ILE A 180 -22.27 -7.96 -18.69
CA ILE A 180 -21.51 -8.09 -19.93
C ILE A 180 -21.79 -9.48 -20.49
N SER A 181 -22.04 -9.54 -21.79
CA SER A 181 -22.13 -10.78 -22.57
C SER A 181 -21.54 -10.49 -23.95
N GLU A 182 -20.21 -10.43 -24.01
CA GLU A 182 -19.49 -10.21 -25.27
C GLU A 182 -18.21 -11.03 -25.32
N THR A 183 -17.73 -11.29 -26.53
CA THR A 183 -16.38 -11.82 -26.72
C THR A 183 -15.40 -10.65 -26.65
N MET A 184 -14.39 -10.78 -25.79
CA MET A 184 -13.31 -9.81 -25.65
C MET A 184 -12.01 -10.44 -26.14
N GLU A 185 -11.23 -9.63 -26.86
CA GLU A 185 -9.96 -10.00 -27.46
C GLU A 185 -8.93 -8.93 -27.14
N GLY A 186 -7.69 -9.33 -26.90
CA GLY A 186 -6.61 -8.41 -26.54
C GLY A 186 -5.78 -8.90 -25.37
N THR A 187 -4.94 -8.01 -24.84
CA THR A 187 -4.26 -8.24 -23.56
C THR A 187 -5.24 -8.12 -22.40
N TYR A 188 -4.91 -8.69 -21.24
CA TYR A 188 -5.78 -8.57 -20.06
C TYR A 188 -5.92 -7.12 -19.59
N SER A 189 -4.87 -6.30 -19.72
CA SER A 189 -4.92 -4.85 -19.47
C SER A 189 -5.91 -4.14 -20.39
N GLU A 190 -5.87 -4.41 -21.70
CA GLU A 190 -6.82 -3.84 -22.69
C GLU A 190 -8.27 -4.25 -22.39
N MET A 191 -8.49 -5.50 -21.96
CA MET A 191 -9.82 -5.98 -21.59
C MET A 191 -10.37 -5.24 -20.38
N ILE A 192 -9.54 -4.97 -19.36
CA ILE A 192 -9.94 -4.21 -18.18
C ILE A 192 -10.29 -2.77 -18.59
N GLU A 193 -9.47 -2.13 -19.42
CA GLU A 193 -9.77 -0.80 -19.95
C GLU A 193 -11.14 -0.75 -20.64
N LYS A 194 -11.39 -1.72 -21.52
CA LYS A 194 -12.67 -1.85 -22.22
C LYS A 194 -13.83 -2.02 -21.24
N ILE A 195 -13.67 -2.83 -20.19
CA ILE A 195 -14.70 -3.02 -19.15
C ILE A 195 -15.00 -1.70 -18.44
N LEU A 196 -13.97 -0.95 -18.01
CA LEU A 196 -14.14 0.28 -17.25
C LEU A 196 -14.74 1.42 -18.09
N VAL A 197 -14.23 1.61 -19.32
CA VAL A 197 -14.63 2.73 -20.18
C VAL A 197 -15.96 2.43 -20.88
N LYS A 198 -16.12 1.25 -21.49
CA LYS A 198 -17.31 0.93 -22.30
C LYS A 198 -18.51 0.52 -21.45
N HIS A 199 -18.28 -0.33 -20.44
CA HIS A 199 -19.39 -0.97 -19.70
C HIS A 199 -19.73 -0.25 -18.39
N LEU A 200 -18.72 0.25 -17.66
CA LEU A 200 -18.95 1.04 -16.45
C LEU A 200 -19.00 2.56 -16.72
N GLY A 201 -18.52 3.04 -17.87
CA GLY A 201 -18.56 4.47 -18.21
C GLY A 201 -17.68 5.34 -17.30
N THR A 202 -16.64 4.75 -16.69
CA THR A 202 -15.76 5.45 -15.76
C THR A 202 -14.97 6.55 -16.48
N LYS A 203 -15.01 7.77 -15.92
CA LYS A 203 -14.20 8.91 -16.37
C LYS A 203 -12.97 9.17 -15.51
N LYS A 204 -12.80 8.41 -14.43
CA LYS A 204 -11.65 8.49 -13.52
C LYS A 204 -10.37 8.11 -14.26
N GLY A 205 -9.23 8.60 -13.76
CA GLY A 205 -7.92 8.15 -14.23
C GLY A 205 -7.76 6.64 -14.06
N ILE A 206 -7.27 5.96 -15.09
CA ILE A 206 -7.02 4.52 -15.09
C ILE A 206 -5.54 4.30 -15.30
N TRP A 207 -4.90 3.64 -14.33
CA TRP A 207 -3.51 3.21 -14.44
C TRP A 207 -3.49 1.70 -14.68
N LEU A 208 -2.93 1.27 -15.81
CA LEU A 208 -2.90 -0.13 -16.22
C LEU A 208 -1.45 -0.57 -16.42
N GLU A 209 -1.05 -1.62 -15.72
CA GLU A 209 0.21 -2.31 -15.99
C GLU A 209 0.05 -3.31 -17.15
N PRO A 210 0.97 -3.33 -18.13
CA PRO A 210 0.88 -4.20 -19.29
C PRO A 210 0.96 -5.68 -18.91
N THR A 211 0.12 -6.49 -19.56
CA THR A 211 -0.02 -7.92 -19.29
C THR A 211 0.43 -8.77 -20.46
N LYS A 212 1.07 -9.88 -20.15
CA LYS A 212 1.59 -10.83 -21.13
C LYS A 212 0.48 -11.62 -21.83
N GLY A 213 0.64 -11.73 -23.14
CA GLY A 213 -0.17 -12.60 -23.99
C GLY A 213 -1.48 -11.93 -24.41
N ARG A 214 -1.95 -12.32 -25.60
CA ARG A 214 -3.26 -11.93 -26.10
C ARG A 214 -4.21 -13.09 -25.87
N HIS A 215 -5.41 -12.78 -25.39
CA HIS A 215 -6.41 -13.78 -25.01
C HIS A 215 -7.72 -13.47 -25.73
N LYS A 216 -8.53 -14.51 -25.97
CA LYS A 216 -9.88 -14.37 -26.54
C LYS A 216 -10.87 -15.06 -25.62
N ILE A 217 -11.59 -14.27 -24.84
CA ILE A 217 -12.46 -14.78 -23.77
C ILE A 217 -13.91 -14.45 -24.05
N LEU A 218 -14.80 -15.38 -23.70
CA LEU A 218 -16.23 -15.10 -23.59
C LEU A 218 -16.48 -14.51 -22.21
N ALA A 219 -16.66 -13.18 -22.15
CA ALA A 219 -16.92 -12.49 -20.91
C ALA A 219 -18.42 -12.43 -20.66
N SER A 220 -18.88 -13.24 -19.71
CA SER A 220 -20.28 -13.33 -19.29
C SER A 220 -20.38 -13.12 -17.78
N GLY A 221 -21.05 -12.06 -17.34
CA GLY A 221 -21.25 -11.78 -15.92
C GLY A 221 -21.20 -10.30 -15.57
N LYS A 222 -21.01 -10.00 -14.28
CA LYS A 222 -20.79 -8.63 -13.82
C LYS A 222 -19.39 -8.14 -14.21
N PRO A 223 -19.22 -6.84 -14.54
CA PRO A 223 -17.92 -6.26 -14.87
C PRO A 223 -16.79 -6.65 -13.90
N PHE A 224 -17.03 -6.49 -12.60
CA PHE A 224 -16.03 -6.78 -11.57
C PHE A 224 -15.76 -8.27 -11.35
N ASP A 225 -16.72 -9.15 -11.63
CA ASP A 225 -16.48 -10.59 -11.56
C ASP A 225 -15.60 -11.06 -12.72
N ILE A 226 -15.77 -10.45 -13.89
CA ILE A 226 -14.89 -10.66 -15.04
C ILE A 226 -13.48 -10.14 -14.72
N ILE A 227 -13.36 -8.96 -14.10
CA ILE A 227 -12.06 -8.43 -13.66
C ILE A 227 -11.39 -9.38 -12.63
N ARG A 228 -12.12 -9.93 -11.65
CA ARG A 228 -11.59 -10.98 -10.74
C ARG A 228 -11.07 -12.19 -11.49
N TRP A 229 -11.81 -12.63 -12.49
CA TRP A 229 -11.43 -13.77 -13.31
C TRP A 229 -10.14 -13.50 -14.10
N ILE A 230 -9.97 -12.28 -14.60
CA ILE A 230 -8.75 -11.81 -15.28
C ILE A 230 -7.58 -11.72 -14.29
N LEU A 231 -7.76 -11.09 -13.13
CA LEU A 231 -6.73 -10.93 -12.09
C LEU A 231 -6.09 -12.26 -11.69
N ASN A 232 -6.88 -13.33 -11.64
CA ASN A 232 -6.40 -14.64 -11.25
C ASN A 232 -5.45 -15.29 -12.27
N ARG A 233 -5.40 -14.80 -13.51
CA ARG A 233 -4.61 -15.36 -14.63
C ARG A 233 -3.60 -14.38 -15.20
N ALA A 234 -3.73 -13.10 -14.88
CA ALA A 234 -2.87 -12.06 -15.41
C ALA A 234 -1.41 -12.33 -15.03
N LEU A 235 -0.57 -12.27 -16.05
CA LEU A 235 0.88 -12.33 -15.92
C LEU A 235 1.44 -11.02 -16.45
N ARG A 236 2.49 -10.52 -15.81
CA ARG A 236 3.13 -9.27 -16.22
C ARG A 236 3.88 -9.47 -17.52
N GLU A 237 3.79 -8.50 -18.42
CA GLU A 237 4.61 -8.47 -19.62
C GLU A 237 6.06 -8.14 -19.30
N ASN A 238 6.98 -8.78 -20.03
CA ASN A 238 8.41 -8.54 -19.89
C ASN A 238 8.75 -7.17 -20.49
N GLU A 239 8.63 -6.10 -19.71
CA GLU A 239 9.06 -4.79 -20.16
C GLU A 239 10.14 -4.22 -19.23
N ASN A 240 11.16 -3.63 -19.86
CA ASN A 240 12.11 -2.67 -19.24
C ASN A 240 11.39 -1.33 -18.93
N TRP A 241 10.15 -1.39 -18.43
CA TRP A 241 9.25 -0.24 -18.31
C TRP A 241 9.51 0.55 -17.03
N LEU A 242 10.49 1.46 -17.11
CA LEU A 242 10.44 2.73 -16.39
C LEU A 242 9.92 3.76 -17.39
N GLY A 243 8.62 4.08 -17.27
CA GLY A 243 7.94 5.10 -18.09
C GLY A 243 8.49 6.51 -17.85
N LEU A 244 9.69 6.78 -18.35
CA LEU A 244 10.14 8.12 -18.70
C LEU A 244 9.66 8.38 -20.13
N SER A 245 8.53 9.08 -20.24
CA SER A 245 8.03 9.61 -21.51
C SER A 245 9.07 10.57 -22.10
N GLY A 246 9.95 10.05 -22.95
CA GLY A 246 10.96 10.83 -23.64
C GLY A 246 12.22 10.04 -23.97
N GLY A 247 12.16 9.21 -25.02
CA GLY A 247 13.28 8.99 -25.96
C GLY A 247 14.63 8.45 -25.47
N ALA A 248 14.83 8.09 -24.20
CA ALA A 248 16.10 7.54 -23.72
C ALA A 248 15.87 6.22 -22.97
N GLN A 249 16.02 5.10 -23.68
CA GLN A 249 16.13 3.78 -23.08
C GLN A 249 17.46 3.67 -22.32
N LEU A 250 17.48 4.16 -21.08
CA LEU A 250 18.57 3.83 -20.15
C LEU A 250 18.35 2.40 -19.65
N LYS A 251 18.99 1.44 -20.35
CA LYS A 251 19.26 0.11 -19.80
C LYS A 251 20.17 0.30 -18.58
N LEU A 252 19.59 0.43 -17.39
CA LEU A 252 20.37 0.17 -16.18
C LEU A 252 20.50 -1.35 -16.07
N ASP A 253 21.72 -1.87 -16.08
CA ASP A 253 22.02 -3.32 -15.94
C ASP A 253 21.47 -3.94 -14.64
N TRP A 254 21.06 -3.11 -13.69
CA TRP A 254 20.42 -3.51 -12.43
C TRP A 254 18.88 -3.50 -12.46
N GLN A 255 18.24 -3.12 -13.57
CA GLN A 255 16.78 -3.22 -13.68
C GLN A 255 16.38 -4.69 -13.81
N PRO A 256 15.55 -5.21 -12.88
CA PRO A 256 15.13 -6.61 -12.92
C PRO A 256 14.33 -6.88 -14.19
N ARG A 257 14.45 -8.08 -14.75
CA ARG A 257 13.63 -8.56 -15.87
C ARG A 257 12.42 -9.29 -15.29
N TRP A 258 11.34 -8.54 -15.03
CA TRP A 258 10.15 -8.98 -14.30
C TRP A 258 9.32 -10.01 -15.07
N ASN A 259 9.85 -11.22 -15.18
CA ASN A 259 9.23 -12.24 -16.03
C ASN A 259 8.19 -13.04 -15.25
N ASN A 260 6.95 -12.98 -15.75
CA ASN A 260 5.81 -13.79 -15.29
C ASN A 260 5.45 -13.56 -13.81
N VAL A 261 5.30 -12.31 -13.36
CA VAL A 261 4.75 -12.04 -12.02
C VAL A 261 3.21 -12.20 -12.07
N ALA A 262 2.62 -12.91 -11.11
CA ALA A 262 1.20 -13.30 -11.10
C ALA A 262 0.37 -12.64 -9.97
N ASP A 263 0.89 -11.60 -9.32
CA ASP A 263 0.35 -10.94 -8.12
C ASP A 263 -0.46 -9.67 -8.45
N PHE A 264 -1.19 -9.65 -9.57
CA PHE A 264 -2.01 -8.51 -9.95
C PHE A 264 -3.15 -8.27 -8.94
N LEU A 265 -3.31 -7.00 -8.62
CA LEU A 265 -4.42 -6.43 -7.86
C LEU A 265 -5.12 -5.36 -8.71
N PHE A 266 -6.42 -5.22 -8.48
CA PHE A 266 -7.23 -4.15 -9.05
C PHE A 266 -7.96 -3.48 -7.90
N TYR A 267 -7.84 -2.17 -7.79
CA TYR A 267 -8.49 -1.41 -6.74
C TYR A 267 -8.68 0.05 -7.15
N GLU A 268 -9.52 0.74 -6.41
CA GLU A 268 -9.79 2.16 -6.58
C GLU A 268 -9.09 2.96 -5.48
N THR A 269 -8.55 4.11 -5.85
CA THR A 269 -8.01 5.12 -4.93
C THR A 269 -8.70 6.46 -5.19
N THR A 270 -8.49 7.43 -4.31
CA THR A 270 -8.89 8.84 -4.48
C THR A 270 -8.48 9.49 -5.81
N LYS A 271 -7.48 8.96 -6.52
CA LYS A 271 -7.03 9.46 -7.85
C LYS A 271 -7.54 8.61 -9.02
N GLY A 272 -8.26 7.52 -8.77
CA GLY A 272 -8.81 6.62 -9.78
C GLY A 272 -8.38 5.17 -9.63
N TYR A 273 -8.53 4.40 -10.71
CA TYR A 273 -8.33 2.96 -10.73
C TYR A 273 -6.88 2.57 -10.99
N LYS A 274 -6.40 1.57 -10.24
CA LYS A 274 -5.06 1.00 -10.40
C LYS A 274 -5.20 -0.50 -10.68
N PHE A 275 -4.62 -0.95 -11.79
CA PHE A 275 -4.38 -2.36 -12.10
C PHE A 275 -2.87 -2.60 -12.11
N LYS A 276 -2.34 -3.14 -11.02
CA LYS A 276 -0.90 -3.17 -10.73
C LYS A 276 -0.48 -4.49 -10.08
N SER A 277 0.73 -4.96 -10.39
CA SER A 277 1.39 -6.04 -9.67
C SER A 277 1.85 -5.56 -8.30
N GLN A 278 1.66 -6.37 -7.24
CA GLN A 278 2.15 -6.00 -5.92
C GLN A 278 3.67 -5.77 -5.90
N ALA A 279 4.42 -6.53 -6.69
CA ALA A 279 5.86 -6.31 -6.85
C ALA A 279 6.21 -4.90 -7.38
N ASN A 280 5.40 -4.29 -8.25
CA ASN A 280 5.67 -2.94 -8.76
C ASN A 280 5.30 -1.85 -7.75
N THR A 281 4.35 -2.15 -6.87
CA THR A 281 3.91 -1.29 -5.77
C THR A 281 5.05 -0.99 -4.79
N THR A 282 5.95 -1.95 -4.56
CA THR A 282 7.07 -1.86 -3.61
C THR A 282 8.25 -1.02 -4.05
N LEU A 283 8.28 -0.58 -5.31
CA LEU A 283 9.38 0.21 -5.87
C LEU A 283 9.36 1.69 -5.48
N GLN A 284 8.17 2.24 -5.28
CA GLN A 284 7.99 3.67 -5.04
C GLN A 284 7.59 3.88 -3.59
N MET A 285 8.56 4.36 -2.80
CA MET A 285 8.32 4.75 -1.42
C MET A 285 7.64 6.11 -1.41
N ALA A 286 6.46 6.17 -0.82
CA ALA A 286 5.74 7.40 -0.57
C ALA A 286 6.37 8.16 0.59
N LEU A 287 6.51 7.54 1.77
CA LEU A 287 6.89 8.20 3.05
C LEU A 287 7.64 7.25 3.99
N SER A 288 8.25 7.80 5.05
CA SER A 288 8.93 7.05 6.13
C SER A 288 8.38 7.47 7.50
N TYR A 289 7.85 6.54 8.30
CA TYR A 289 7.29 6.84 9.61
C TYR A 289 8.18 6.38 10.75
N VAL A 290 8.23 7.19 11.82
CA VAL A 290 9.05 6.92 13.01
C VAL A 290 8.18 7.00 14.26
N ALA A 291 8.39 6.09 15.21
CA ALA A 291 7.66 6.08 16.48
C ALA A 291 8.07 7.22 17.43
N TYR A 292 9.35 7.62 17.40
CA TYR A 292 9.91 8.66 18.24
C TYR A 292 10.69 9.65 17.37
N PRO A 293 10.16 10.84 17.07
CA PRO A 293 10.91 11.86 16.33
C PRO A 293 12.03 12.42 17.19
N THR A 294 13.17 12.73 16.58
CA THR A 294 14.32 13.35 17.28
C THR A 294 14.21 14.87 17.40
N THR A 295 13.39 15.51 16.56
CA THR A 295 13.20 16.97 16.51
C THR A 295 11.75 17.33 16.22
N GLU A 296 11.23 18.35 16.91
CA GLU A 296 9.87 18.86 16.77
C GLU A 296 9.73 19.82 15.58
N SER A 297 9.69 19.26 14.37
CA SER A 297 9.30 20.01 13.15
C SER A 297 7.93 19.52 12.66
N PHE A 298 7.16 20.36 11.96
CA PHE A 298 5.86 19.92 11.40
C PHE A 298 6.03 18.72 10.46
N TYR A 299 7.10 18.71 9.66
CA TYR A 299 7.49 17.55 8.85
C TYR A 299 7.67 16.29 9.72
N ASN A 300 8.51 16.34 10.75
CA ASN A 300 8.74 15.17 11.61
C ASN A 300 7.47 14.74 12.37
N MET A 301 6.63 15.69 12.79
CA MET A 301 5.36 15.39 13.44
C MET A 301 4.39 14.70 12.48
N MET A 302 4.30 15.12 11.21
CA MET A 302 3.51 14.41 10.19
C MET A 302 4.03 12.99 9.91
N HIS A 303 5.33 12.76 10.08
CA HIS A 303 5.98 11.46 9.98
C HIS A 303 5.93 10.64 11.29
N THR A 304 5.34 11.18 12.35
CA THR A 304 5.26 10.51 13.65
C THR A 304 4.06 9.57 13.70
N ILE A 305 4.30 8.37 14.22
CA ILE A 305 3.27 7.36 14.48
C ILE A 305 2.51 7.75 15.76
N LEU A 306 1.19 7.97 15.67
CA LEU A 306 0.35 8.26 16.84
C LEU A 306 0.07 7.01 17.66
N SER A 307 -0.26 5.91 16.97
CA SER A 307 -0.38 4.60 17.58
C SER A 307 -0.14 3.51 16.55
N TYR A 308 0.34 2.36 17.02
CA TYR A 308 0.50 1.19 16.17
C TYR A 308 0.07 -0.08 16.91
N ARG A 309 -0.39 -1.06 16.14
CA ARG A 309 -0.76 -2.38 16.63
C ARG A 309 -0.37 -3.43 15.60
N PHE A 310 0.29 -4.49 16.02
CA PHE A 310 0.48 -5.66 15.18
C PHE A 310 -0.87 -6.36 14.98
N GLY A 311 -1.30 -6.44 13.72
CA GLY A 311 -2.56 -7.07 13.34
C GLY A 311 -2.39 -8.58 13.25
N LYS A 312 -1.50 -9.01 12.36
CA LYS A 312 -1.13 -10.41 12.18
C LYS A 312 0.38 -10.52 12.18
N LEU A 313 0.89 -11.43 13.01
CA LEU A 313 2.30 -11.81 13.03
C LEU A 313 2.51 -13.06 12.16
N PRO A 314 3.75 -13.32 11.73
CA PRO A 314 4.12 -14.52 11.00
C PRO A 314 3.59 -15.83 11.61
N ASP A 315 2.79 -16.57 10.84
CA ASP A 315 2.31 -17.91 11.19
C ASP A 315 2.66 -18.90 10.06
N THR A 316 3.72 -19.68 10.28
CA THR A 316 4.20 -20.68 9.32
C THR A 316 3.17 -21.77 9.06
N TYR A 317 2.35 -22.15 10.05
CA TYR A 317 1.36 -23.20 9.94
C TYR A 317 0.20 -22.79 9.02
N GLU A 318 -0.30 -21.56 9.15
CA GLU A 318 -1.26 -21.00 8.21
C GLU A 318 -0.67 -20.87 6.79
N GLY A 319 0.61 -20.50 6.71
CA GLY A 319 1.36 -20.49 5.45
C GLY A 319 1.36 -21.85 4.74
N ILE A 320 1.55 -22.96 5.46
CA ILE A 320 1.52 -24.31 4.89
C ILE A 320 0.13 -24.63 4.33
N LYS A 321 -0.94 -24.33 5.10
CA LYS A 321 -2.33 -24.59 4.69
C LYS A 321 -2.77 -23.83 3.44
N THR A 322 -2.21 -22.64 3.23
CA THR A 322 -2.56 -21.78 2.09
C THR A 322 -1.73 -22.10 0.84
N GLY A 323 -0.75 -23.01 0.93
CA GLY A 323 0.16 -23.32 -0.17
C GLY A 323 1.20 -22.22 -0.39
N MET A 324 1.48 -21.42 0.64
CA MET A 324 2.46 -20.33 0.60
C MET A 324 3.85 -20.86 0.31
N TRP A 325 4.23 -21.95 0.99
CA TRP A 325 5.57 -22.54 0.98
C TRP A 325 5.81 -23.55 -0.13
N GLY A 326 4.81 -24.37 -0.41
CA GLY A 326 4.86 -25.41 -1.41
C GLY A 326 3.45 -25.75 -1.84
N SER A 327 3.29 -26.17 -3.09
CA SER A 327 2.02 -26.67 -3.61
C SER A 327 2.26 -27.57 -4.81
N SER A 328 1.23 -28.30 -5.22
CA SER A 328 1.25 -29.17 -6.39
C SER A 328 0.09 -28.83 -7.31
N LEU A 329 0.30 -28.95 -8.61
CA LEU A 329 -0.70 -28.71 -9.64
C LEU A 329 -0.79 -29.95 -10.52
N THR A 330 -1.96 -30.58 -10.51
CA THR A 330 -2.35 -31.57 -11.50
C THR A 330 -3.11 -30.86 -12.61
N LYS A 331 -2.52 -30.86 -13.79
CA LYS A 331 -3.09 -30.30 -15.00
C LYS A 331 -3.65 -31.42 -15.84
N HIS A 332 -4.95 -31.40 -16.08
CA HIS A 332 -5.65 -32.42 -16.86
C HIS A 332 -6.13 -31.82 -18.18
N ASP A 333 -5.75 -32.42 -19.29
CA ASP A 333 -6.31 -32.13 -20.60
C ASP A 333 -7.38 -33.18 -20.94
N MET A 334 -8.65 -32.76 -21.01
CA MET A 334 -9.75 -33.67 -21.33
C MET A 334 -9.75 -34.13 -22.80
N PHE A 335 -9.21 -33.33 -23.74
CA PHE A 335 -9.19 -33.67 -25.16
C PHE A 335 -8.12 -34.71 -25.46
N TYR A 336 -6.90 -34.47 -24.98
CA TYR A 336 -5.78 -35.39 -25.19
C TYR A 336 -5.67 -36.46 -24.10
N LYS A 337 -6.52 -36.39 -23.06
CA LYS A 337 -6.51 -37.28 -21.88
C LYS A 337 -5.13 -37.35 -21.21
N THR A 338 -4.39 -36.24 -21.22
CA THR A 338 -3.07 -36.14 -20.60
C THR A 338 -3.20 -35.57 -19.20
N VAL A 339 -2.38 -36.09 -18.28
CA VAL A 339 -2.27 -35.59 -16.91
C VAL A 339 -0.82 -35.23 -16.66
N ASN A 340 -0.55 -33.93 -16.53
CA ASN A 340 0.76 -33.42 -16.17
C ASN A 340 0.73 -32.99 -14.70
N ARG A 341 1.80 -33.27 -13.96
CA ARG A 341 1.95 -32.85 -12.56
C ARG A 341 3.11 -31.88 -12.45
N TYR A 342 2.86 -30.77 -11.77
CA TYR A 342 3.85 -29.75 -11.45
C TYR A 342 3.91 -29.59 -9.94
N SER A 343 5.09 -29.24 -9.44
CA SER A 343 5.32 -28.87 -8.05
C SER A 343 5.86 -27.45 -7.97
N TRP A 344 5.50 -26.77 -6.89
CA TRP A 344 5.98 -25.45 -6.54
C TRP A 344 6.75 -25.54 -5.23
N ASN A 345 7.93 -24.93 -5.20
CA ASN A 345 8.75 -24.78 -4.00
C ASN A 345 9.17 -23.31 -3.90
N TYR A 346 8.68 -22.64 -2.85
CA TYR A 346 8.95 -21.22 -2.63
C TYR A 346 10.44 -20.92 -2.55
N ILE A 347 11.20 -21.69 -1.77
CA ILE A 347 12.64 -21.46 -1.55
C ILE A 347 13.45 -21.66 -2.84
N ASP A 348 13.08 -22.63 -3.66
CA ASP A 348 13.81 -22.88 -4.91
C ASP A 348 13.46 -21.83 -5.97
N ASP A 349 12.19 -21.39 -6.05
CA ASP A 349 11.80 -20.25 -6.89
C ASP A 349 12.40 -18.93 -6.39
N TRP A 350 12.65 -18.78 -5.08
CA TRP A 350 13.35 -17.60 -4.53
C TRP A 350 14.75 -17.49 -5.12
N LYS A 351 15.50 -18.61 -5.10
CA LYS A 351 16.89 -18.67 -5.55
C LYS A 351 17.01 -18.47 -7.06
N THR A 352 16.07 -19.02 -7.81
CA THR A 352 16.10 -18.99 -9.28
C THR A 352 15.44 -17.75 -9.87
N ASN A 353 14.36 -17.26 -9.27
CA ASN A 353 13.56 -16.12 -9.72
C ASN A 353 13.28 -15.12 -8.57
N PRO A 354 14.32 -14.53 -7.95
CA PRO A 354 14.16 -13.66 -6.76
C PRO A 354 13.30 -12.42 -7.02
N GLN A 355 13.01 -12.10 -8.27
CA GLN A 355 12.19 -10.96 -8.71
C GLN A 355 10.69 -11.23 -8.58
N ARG A 356 10.26 -12.49 -8.72
CA ARG A 356 8.87 -12.90 -8.48
C ARG A 356 8.50 -12.77 -7.01
N GLN A 357 9.48 -12.83 -6.14
CA GLN A 357 9.29 -12.93 -4.70
C GLN A 357 9.58 -11.61 -3.98
N TRP A 358 9.57 -10.49 -4.71
CA TRP A 358 9.83 -9.17 -4.15
C TRP A 358 8.84 -8.74 -3.07
N CYS A 359 7.58 -9.16 -3.19
CA CYS A 359 6.54 -8.93 -2.20
C CYS A 359 6.63 -9.84 -0.96
N SER A 360 7.54 -10.83 -0.95
CA SER A 360 7.67 -11.84 0.11
C SER A 360 9.06 -11.88 0.76
N LYS A 361 9.88 -10.83 0.57
CA LYS A 361 11.30 -10.81 0.94
C LYS A 361 11.65 -10.73 2.43
N THR A 362 10.78 -11.09 3.36
CA THR A 362 11.06 -10.87 4.79
C THR A 362 12.14 -11.79 5.37
N LEU A 363 12.91 -11.29 6.36
CA LEU A 363 13.98 -12.05 7.08
C LEU A 363 13.49 -13.43 7.54
N ALA A 364 12.28 -13.47 8.09
CA ALA A 364 11.70 -14.72 8.60
C ALA A 364 11.66 -15.82 7.54
N TYR A 365 11.63 -15.47 6.24
CA TYR A 365 11.44 -16.39 5.13
C TYR A 365 12.67 -16.47 4.21
N HIS A 366 13.81 -15.97 4.68
CA HIS A 366 15.05 -16.05 3.94
C HIS A 366 15.52 -17.51 3.87
N PRO A 367 15.91 -18.01 2.69
CA PRO A 367 16.32 -19.41 2.54
C PRO A 367 17.55 -19.78 3.37
N ASP A 368 18.40 -18.79 3.69
CA ASP A 368 19.61 -18.99 4.49
C ASP A 368 19.36 -18.86 6.01
N ILE A 369 18.16 -18.40 6.41
CA ILE A 369 17.72 -18.40 7.81
C ILE A 369 16.85 -19.64 8.09
N MET A 370 16.02 -20.05 7.14
CA MET A 370 15.23 -21.29 7.20
C MET A 370 16.07 -22.54 6.89
N VAL A 371 17.33 -22.55 7.33
CA VAL A 371 18.19 -23.72 7.25
C VAL A 371 17.67 -24.77 8.22
N ARG A 372 17.85 -26.05 7.89
CA ARG A 372 17.50 -27.19 8.75
C ARG A 372 17.94 -26.93 10.19
N ASP A 373 17.00 -26.63 11.08
CA ASP A 373 17.22 -26.85 12.50
C ASP A 373 17.33 -28.36 12.66
N ARG A 374 18.56 -28.88 12.64
CA ARG A 374 18.80 -30.17 13.27
C ARG A 374 18.50 -29.95 14.73
N VAL A 375 17.32 -30.39 15.16
CA VAL A 375 17.03 -30.52 16.57
C VAL A 375 17.98 -31.60 17.08
N LEU A 376 19.11 -31.17 17.65
CA LEU A 376 19.96 -32.05 18.42
C LEU A 376 19.17 -32.37 19.68
N ALA A 377 18.87 -33.65 19.91
CA ALA A 377 18.39 -34.09 21.21
C ALA A 377 19.45 -33.74 22.27
N ASP A 378 19.03 -33.54 23.52
CA ASP A 378 19.96 -33.38 24.64
C ASP A 378 20.85 -34.64 24.71
N GLY A 379 22.12 -34.50 24.32
CA GLY A 379 23.02 -35.63 24.04
C GLY A 379 23.63 -35.68 22.63
N GLY A 380 23.31 -34.72 21.74
CA GLY A 380 23.96 -34.58 20.44
C GLY A 380 23.59 -35.66 19.41
N GLN A 381 22.58 -36.48 19.70
CA GLN A 381 21.97 -37.35 18.70
C GLN A 381 20.96 -36.55 17.89
N ASP A 382 21.01 -36.70 16.57
CA ASP A 382 20.03 -36.12 15.67
C ASP A 382 18.64 -36.64 16.10
N PHE A 383 17.71 -35.73 16.39
CA PHE A 383 16.30 -36.10 16.55
C PHE A 383 15.81 -36.51 15.16
N GLU A 384 15.85 -37.83 14.88
CA GLU A 384 15.36 -38.40 13.62
C GLU A 384 13.84 -38.21 13.53
N THR A 385 13.42 -37.07 12.99
CA THR A 385 12.07 -36.96 12.43
C THR A 385 11.98 -37.88 11.22
N SER A 386 10.88 -38.60 11.06
CA SER A 386 10.66 -39.61 10.01
C SER A 386 10.76 -39.13 8.55
N ASP A 387 11.08 -37.86 8.31
CA ASP A 387 11.18 -37.19 7.00
C ASP A 387 12.62 -36.68 6.74
N THR A 388 13.63 -37.53 6.92
CA THR A 388 15.06 -37.17 6.77
C THR A 388 15.44 -36.69 5.34
N GLU A 389 14.65 -37.01 4.32
CA GLU A 389 14.86 -36.56 2.93
C GLU A 389 14.38 -35.12 2.67
N LYS A 390 13.32 -34.64 3.35
CA LYS A 390 12.70 -33.32 3.14
C LYS A 390 12.90 -32.44 4.36
N GLY A 391 13.88 -31.55 4.29
CA GLY A 391 14.33 -30.79 5.47
C GLY A 391 13.87 -29.34 5.55
N ARG A 392 13.32 -28.76 4.48
CA ARG A 392 12.85 -27.36 4.46
C ARG A 392 11.33 -27.31 4.42
N ILE A 393 10.76 -26.24 4.99
CA ILE A 393 9.31 -26.02 5.02
C ILE A 393 8.65 -26.04 3.62
N SER A 394 9.40 -25.68 2.57
CA SER A 394 8.92 -25.65 1.19
C SER A 394 9.08 -26.97 0.42
N ASP A 395 9.78 -27.97 0.97
CA ASP A 395 10.03 -29.27 0.32
C ASP A 395 8.79 -30.18 0.31
N PHE A 396 7.66 -29.70 0.83
CA PHE A 396 6.38 -30.40 0.94
C PHE A 396 5.35 -29.86 -0.08
N PRO A 397 5.47 -30.17 -1.38
CA PRO A 397 4.52 -29.69 -2.40
C PRO A 397 3.13 -30.32 -2.30
N GLN A 398 2.96 -31.40 -1.52
CA GLN A 398 1.66 -32.04 -1.29
C GLN A 398 0.82 -31.36 -0.21
N SER A 399 1.32 -30.29 0.43
CA SER A 399 0.56 -29.51 1.42
C SER A 399 -0.76 -28.97 0.84
N VAL A 400 -0.74 -28.52 -0.41
CA VAL A 400 -1.93 -28.07 -1.15
C VAL A 400 -1.86 -28.58 -2.59
N GLY A 401 -2.90 -29.29 -3.02
CA GLY A 401 -3.05 -29.80 -4.38
C GLY A 401 -4.11 -29.03 -5.17
N TYR A 402 -3.72 -28.51 -6.33
CA TYR A 402 -4.62 -27.90 -7.30
C TYR A 402 -4.91 -28.88 -8.44
N LEU A 403 -6.15 -28.88 -8.93
CA LEU A 403 -6.55 -29.58 -10.15
C LEU A 403 -7.14 -28.56 -11.13
N ILE A 404 -6.51 -28.41 -12.29
CA ILE A 404 -6.99 -27.47 -13.33
C ILE A 404 -7.10 -28.20 -14.68
N GLY A 405 -8.24 -28.00 -15.33
CA GLY A 405 -8.44 -28.41 -16.71
C GLY A 405 -7.74 -27.47 -17.67
N SER A 406 -6.88 -27.98 -18.56
CA SER A 406 -6.24 -27.20 -19.62
C SER A 406 -7.13 -27.08 -20.87
N SER A 407 -7.96 -28.10 -21.10
CA SER A 407 -8.69 -28.32 -22.34
C SER A 407 -9.85 -27.35 -22.56
N ASN A 408 -9.62 -26.26 -23.32
CA ASN A 408 -10.67 -25.53 -24.03
C ASN A 408 -10.12 -25.05 -25.38
N LYS A 409 -10.45 -25.78 -26.45
CA LYS A 409 -10.16 -25.36 -27.84
C LYS A 409 -10.78 -23.96 -28.05
N ARG A 410 -9.96 -22.96 -28.43
CA ARG A 410 -10.36 -21.58 -28.81
C ARG A 410 -10.55 -20.50 -27.71
N MET A 411 -10.07 -20.68 -26.47
CA MET A 411 -10.10 -19.60 -25.45
C MET A 411 -8.77 -18.86 -25.25
N PHE A 412 -7.65 -19.43 -25.69
CA PHE A 412 -6.32 -18.82 -25.54
C PHE A 412 -5.62 -18.89 -26.90
N THR A 413 -5.27 -17.73 -27.46
CA THR A 413 -4.61 -17.61 -28.78
C THR A 413 -3.44 -16.66 -28.64
N ASN A 414 -2.21 -17.18 -28.63
CA ASN A 414 -1.03 -16.31 -28.69
C ASN A 414 -0.82 -15.86 -30.13
N ILE A 415 -1.00 -14.57 -30.40
CA ILE A 415 -0.64 -13.96 -31.67
C ILE A 415 0.81 -13.50 -31.56
N THR A 416 1.69 -14.02 -32.41
CA THR A 416 3.08 -13.56 -32.51
C THR A 416 3.26 -13.00 -33.93
N ASN A 417 3.74 -11.75 -34.05
CA ASN A 417 4.01 -11.10 -35.35
C ASN A 417 2.84 -11.05 -36.35
N GLY A 418 1.60 -10.93 -35.88
CA GLY A 418 0.42 -10.84 -36.75
C GLY A 418 -0.07 -12.18 -37.30
N GLU A 419 0.65 -13.27 -37.06
CA GLU A 419 0.18 -14.62 -37.34
C GLU A 419 -0.54 -15.19 -36.11
N ILE A 420 -1.75 -15.70 -36.32
CA ILE A 420 -2.49 -16.46 -35.30
C ILE A 420 -1.83 -17.83 -35.21
N HIS A 421 -0.82 -17.95 -34.36
CA HIS A 421 -0.41 -19.27 -33.92
C HIS A 421 -1.51 -19.79 -32.99
N TYR A 422 -1.98 -21.00 -33.27
CA TYR A 422 -2.64 -21.83 -32.27
C TYR A 422 -1.54 -22.67 -31.61
N PRO A 423 -0.70 -22.13 -30.70
CA PRO A 423 0.07 -23.04 -29.88
C PRO A 423 -0.96 -23.91 -29.15
N GLU A 424 -0.60 -25.17 -28.94
CA GLU A 424 -1.41 -26.15 -28.22
C GLU A 424 -2.19 -25.48 -27.09
N ASN A 425 -3.52 -25.58 -27.19
CA ASN A 425 -4.52 -24.72 -26.54
C ASN A 425 -4.48 -24.84 -25.02
N ASP A 426 -3.54 -24.15 -24.39
CA ASP A 426 -3.23 -24.32 -22.99
C ASP A 426 -3.40 -23.00 -22.21
N ASN A 427 -4.01 -23.10 -21.03
CA ASN A 427 -4.20 -21.96 -20.13
C ASN A 427 -2.93 -21.61 -19.32
N ASN A 428 -1.82 -22.33 -19.54
CA ASN A 428 -0.52 -22.16 -18.90
C ASN A 428 -0.64 -22.00 -17.38
N CYS A 429 -1.55 -22.75 -16.76
CA CYS A 429 -1.86 -22.67 -15.34
C CYS A 429 -0.67 -22.96 -14.42
N GLU A 430 0.32 -23.69 -14.90
CA GLU A 430 1.60 -23.91 -14.23
C GLU A 430 2.38 -22.61 -14.00
N MET A 431 2.17 -21.58 -14.83
CA MET A 431 2.90 -20.32 -14.73
C MET A 431 2.29 -19.35 -13.71
N TRP A 432 0.98 -19.36 -13.50
CA TRP A 432 0.31 -18.34 -12.69
C TRP A 432 -0.35 -18.89 -11.42
N LYS A 433 -0.86 -20.13 -11.40
CA LYS A 433 -1.74 -20.58 -10.31
C LYS A 433 -1.04 -20.71 -8.97
N MET A 434 0.02 -21.52 -8.94
CA MET A 434 0.76 -21.81 -7.70
C MET A 434 1.53 -20.58 -7.23
N GLN A 435 2.17 -19.88 -8.18
CA GLN A 435 2.88 -18.64 -7.92
C GLN A 435 1.96 -17.57 -7.30
N ARG A 436 0.80 -17.31 -7.90
CA ARG A 436 -0.16 -16.33 -7.36
C ARG A 436 -0.62 -16.73 -5.96
N ALA A 437 -0.96 -18.00 -5.74
CA ALA A 437 -1.39 -18.46 -4.42
C ALA A 437 -0.32 -18.21 -3.35
N SER A 438 0.95 -18.48 -3.68
CA SER A 438 2.08 -18.21 -2.80
C SER A 438 2.25 -16.72 -2.52
N GLN A 439 2.36 -15.89 -3.57
CA GLN A 439 2.56 -14.44 -3.46
C GLN A 439 1.43 -13.74 -2.68
N MET A 440 0.18 -14.11 -2.95
CA MET A 440 -0.99 -13.51 -2.31
C MET A 440 -1.14 -13.93 -0.84
N SER A 441 -0.64 -15.12 -0.48
CA SER A 441 -0.56 -15.54 0.92
C SER A 441 0.54 -14.77 1.66
N HIS A 442 1.72 -14.61 1.05
CA HIS A 442 2.80 -13.79 1.62
C HIS A 442 2.38 -12.34 1.88
N ALA A 443 1.63 -11.73 0.94
CA ALA A 443 1.08 -10.40 1.10
C ALA A 443 0.20 -10.23 2.35
N ASN A 444 -0.47 -11.29 2.81
CA ASN A 444 -1.36 -11.23 3.98
C ASN A 444 -0.76 -11.90 5.21
N HIS A 445 0.53 -12.23 5.16
CA HIS A 445 1.15 -13.03 6.20
C HIS A 445 1.56 -12.21 7.42
N MET A 446 1.94 -10.94 7.23
CA MET A 446 2.25 -10.02 8.32
C MET A 446 1.60 -8.66 8.08
N THR A 447 0.87 -8.16 9.09
CA THR A 447 0.17 -6.88 9.01
C THR A 447 0.34 -6.02 10.25
N VAL A 448 0.42 -4.70 10.04
CA VAL A 448 0.51 -3.69 11.10
C VAL A 448 -0.56 -2.64 10.86
N SER A 449 -1.34 -2.32 11.89
CA SER A 449 -2.26 -1.18 11.88
C SER A 449 -1.56 0.03 12.47
N LEU A 450 -1.66 1.17 11.79
CA LEU A 450 -1.03 2.43 12.16
C LEU A 450 -2.07 3.54 12.21
N ARG A 451 -1.92 4.47 13.16
CA ARG A 451 -2.63 5.74 13.16
C ARG A 451 -1.61 6.87 13.03
N ILE A 452 -1.85 7.79 12.10
CA ILE A 452 -0.97 8.94 11.83
C ILE A 452 -1.80 10.20 11.61
N HIS A 453 -1.14 11.35 11.66
CA HIS A 453 -1.76 12.60 11.22
C HIS A 453 -2.17 12.53 9.75
N GLY A 454 -3.27 13.21 9.43
CA GLY A 454 -3.90 13.11 8.13
C GLY A 454 -3.12 13.79 7.01
N ILE A 455 -2.80 13.00 5.98
CA ILE A 455 -2.11 13.44 4.76
C ILE A 455 -3.02 13.10 3.57
N SER A 456 -3.56 14.14 2.90
CA SER A 456 -4.49 13.97 1.76
C SER A 456 -3.85 13.36 0.51
N GLY A 457 -2.51 13.34 0.43
CA GLY A 457 -1.78 12.76 -0.69
C GLY A 457 -1.61 11.24 -0.65
N LEU A 458 -1.79 10.63 0.53
CA LEU A 458 -1.64 9.20 0.77
C LEU A 458 -2.71 8.40 0.03
N GLN A 459 -2.31 7.25 -0.50
CA GLN A 459 -3.22 6.33 -1.16
C GLN A 459 -2.92 4.88 -0.83
N VAL A 460 -3.92 4.06 -1.04
CA VAL A 460 -3.74 2.61 -1.05
C VAL A 460 -2.80 2.17 -2.18
N GLY A 461 -1.95 1.20 -1.85
CA GLY A 461 -0.87 0.73 -2.71
C GLY A 461 0.33 1.69 -2.80
N ASP A 462 0.43 2.67 -1.93
CA ASP A 462 1.70 3.36 -1.73
C ASP A 462 2.59 2.52 -0.77
N SER A 463 3.90 2.53 -0.98
CA SER A 463 4.84 1.87 -0.06
C SER A 463 5.38 2.86 0.96
N VAL A 464 5.49 2.44 2.21
CA VAL A 464 5.96 3.27 3.32
C VAL A 464 7.06 2.54 4.08
N TYR A 465 8.06 3.27 4.56
CA TYR A 465 9.03 2.71 5.49
C TYR A 465 8.53 2.90 6.91
N LEU A 466 8.63 1.87 7.74
CA LEU A 466 8.34 1.99 9.17
C LEU A 466 9.62 1.80 9.95
N GLN A 467 9.86 2.67 10.93
CA GLN A 467 10.90 2.50 11.93
C GLN A 467 10.25 2.28 13.29
N LEU A 468 10.27 1.02 13.73
CA LEU A 468 9.68 0.59 14.99
C LEU A 468 10.79 0.31 16.02
N PRO A 469 10.59 0.70 17.29
CA PRO A 469 11.55 0.41 18.34
C PRO A 469 11.67 -1.10 18.56
N ARG A 470 12.84 -1.55 19.04
CA ARG A 470 13.02 -2.94 19.45
C ARG A 470 12.04 -3.35 20.52
N VAL A 471 11.47 -4.54 20.36
CA VAL A 471 10.67 -5.18 21.40
C VAL A 471 11.54 -5.37 22.64
N ASN A 472 11.02 -5.03 23.82
CA ASN A 472 11.70 -5.10 25.12
C ASN A 472 12.90 -4.16 25.33
N GLN A 473 13.05 -3.09 24.54
CA GLN A 473 14.05 -2.07 24.87
C GLN A 473 13.54 -1.14 25.97
N TYR A 474 14.27 -1.05 27.08
CA TYR A 474 14.08 0.01 28.07
C TYR A 474 14.59 1.33 27.49
N ILE A 475 13.68 2.27 27.23
CA ILE A 475 14.02 3.63 26.80
C ILE A 475 14.17 4.48 28.07
N GLY A 476 15.39 4.54 28.61
CA GLY A 476 15.76 5.50 29.66
C GLY A 476 16.07 6.88 29.09
N GLN A 477 16.10 7.92 29.93
CA GLN A 477 16.48 9.27 29.48
C GLN A 477 17.91 9.27 28.89
N GLY A 478 18.06 9.79 27.67
CA GLY A 478 19.35 9.95 26.99
C GLY A 478 19.82 8.78 26.11
N ILE A 479 19.08 7.67 26.05
CA ILE A 479 19.41 6.54 25.17
C ILE A 479 18.65 6.69 23.85
N SER A 480 19.38 6.72 22.73
CA SER A 480 18.76 6.70 21.40
C SER A 480 18.02 5.37 21.18
N PRO A 481 16.78 5.37 20.66
CA PRO A 481 16.03 4.15 20.43
C PRO A 481 16.77 3.27 19.41
N SER A 482 16.92 1.98 19.73
CA SER A 482 17.39 1.00 18.76
C SER A 482 16.18 0.47 18.00
N TYR A 483 16.29 0.42 16.67
CA TYR A 483 15.20 -0.04 15.82
C TYR A 483 15.23 -1.56 15.64
N ASP A 484 14.05 -2.14 15.52
CA ASP A 484 13.86 -3.57 15.31
C ASP A 484 14.17 -3.95 13.86
N LYS A 485 15.00 -4.97 13.64
CA LYS A 485 15.39 -5.39 12.28
C LYS A 485 14.31 -6.17 11.54
N LEU A 486 13.39 -6.83 12.25
CA LEU A 486 12.32 -7.62 11.66
C LEU A 486 11.13 -6.74 11.29
N PHE A 487 10.80 -5.76 12.15
CA PHE A 487 9.61 -4.92 11.97
C PHE A 487 9.91 -3.57 11.29
N SER A 488 11.16 -3.08 11.33
CA SER A 488 11.52 -1.82 10.67
C SER A 488 11.88 -2.04 9.22
N ASP A 489 10.89 -1.86 8.35
CA ASP A 489 10.97 -2.33 6.98
C ASP A 489 10.09 -1.55 6.00
N VAL A 490 10.05 -1.97 4.74
CA VAL A 490 9.13 -1.45 3.72
C VAL A 490 7.82 -2.21 3.77
N TRP A 491 6.75 -1.45 3.97
CA TRP A 491 5.38 -1.93 4.03
C TRP A 491 4.56 -1.31 2.90
N VAL A 492 3.51 -1.97 2.46
CA VAL A 492 2.54 -1.44 1.49
C VAL A 492 1.24 -1.10 2.21
N ILE A 493 0.66 0.05 1.89
CA ILE A 493 -0.65 0.46 2.41
C ILE A 493 -1.73 -0.42 1.79
N ARG A 494 -2.25 -1.36 2.59
CA ARG A 494 -3.30 -2.30 2.23
C ARG A 494 -4.68 -1.67 2.33
N LYS A 495 -4.91 -0.93 3.42
CA LYS A 495 -6.15 -0.17 3.66
C LYS A 495 -5.79 1.21 4.18
N LEU A 496 -6.58 2.19 3.80
CA LEU A 496 -6.46 3.58 4.24
C LEU A 496 -7.84 4.09 4.57
N ALA A 497 -7.99 4.65 5.77
CA ALA A 497 -9.16 5.41 6.15
C ALA A 497 -8.75 6.86 6.43
N HIS A 498 -9.26 7.79 5.63
CA HIS A 498 -9.21 9.21 5.96
C HIS A 498 -10.36 9.52 6.91
N ARG A 499 -10.05 9.97 8.12
CA ARG A 499 -11.04 10.37 9.13
C ARG A 499 -10.86 11.84 9.49
N ILE A 500 -11.89 12.62 9.24
CA ILE A 500 -11.95 14.04 9.60
C ILE A 500 -13.05 14.19 10.64
N GLU A 501 -12.68 14.69 11.81
CA GLU A 501 -13.62 15.13 12.84
C GLU A 501 -13.75 16.65 12.78
N THR A 502 -14.99 17.13 12.74
CA THR A 502 -15.33 18.57 12.64
C THR A 502 -15.91 19.14 13.93
N SER A 503 -16.01 18.34 14.99
CA SER A 503 -16.44 18.81 16.31
C SER A 503 -15.49 19.90 16.83
N LYS A 504 -16.05 20.95 17.44
CA LYS A 504 -15.29 22.14 17.90
C LYS A 504 -14.12 21.78 18.83
N ASP A 505 -14.28 20.73 19.65
CA ASP A 505 -13.29 20.34 20.66
C ASP A 505 -12.32 19.23 20.18
N THR A 506 -12.68 18.48 19.14
CA THR A 506 -11.89 17.33 18.64
C THR A 506 -11.50 17.46 17.16
N ALA A 507 -11.55 18.67 16.61
CA ALA A 507 -11.29 18.93 15.20
C ALA A 507 -9.90 18.40 14.80
N SER A 508 -9.89 17.30 14.05
CA SER A 508 -8.67 16.60 13.70
C SER A 508 -8.84 15.81 12.41
N TYR A 509 -7.75 15.69 11.66
CA TYR A 509 -7.63 14.84 10.50
C TYR A 509 -6.56 13.79 10.76
N VAL A 510 -6.98 12.54 10.66
CA VAL A 510 -6.19 11.35 10.97
C VAL A 510 -6.32 10.36 9.81
N CYS A 511 -5.23 9.65 9.51
CA CYS A 511 -5.27 8.49 8.63
C CYS A 511 -5.05 7.22 9.44
N ASP A 512 -6.03 6.31 9.40
CA ASP A 512 -5.83 4.95 9.88
C ASP A 512 -5.36 4.09 8.71
N LEU A 513 -4.20 3.46 8.87
CA LEU A 513 -3.58 2.60 7.87
C LEU A 513 -3.60 1.15 8.34
N GLU A 514 -3.83 0.24 7.41
CA GLU A 514 -3.44 -1.15 7.57
C GLU A 514 -2.35 -1.45 6.55
N LEU A 515 -1.20 -1.87 7.05
CA LEU A 515 0.02 -2.09 6.28
C LEU A 515 0.28 -3.58 6.16
N SER A 516 0.69 -4.01 4.97
CA SER A 516 1.13 -5.36 4.66
C SER A 516 2.65 -5.32 4.46
N ASN A 517 3.39 -6.26 5.05
CA ASN A 517 4.83 -6.30 4.80
C ASN A 517 5.07 -6.68 3.33
N ALA A 518 5.90 -5.90 2.66
CA ALA A 518 6.08 -6.04 1.23
C ALA A 518 7.54 -6.27 0.81
N ARG A 519 8.52 -6.16 1.69
CA ARG A 519 9.94 -6.42 1.40
C ARG A 519 10.73 -6.32 2.68
N LEU A 520 11.81 -7.11 2.80
CA LEU A 520 12.95 -6.77 3.65
C LEU A 520 14.22 -6.42 2.85
N ASN A 521 14.95 -5.44 3.39
CA ASN A 521 16.34 -5.13 3.08
C ASN A 521 17.23 -6.35 3.38
N PRO A 522 17.67 -7.12 2.38
CA PRO A 522 18.46 -8.33 2.63
C PRO A 522 19.70 -7.92 3.44
N LEU A 523 19.95 -8.57 4.56
CA LEU A 523 21.27 -8.50 5.20
C LEU A 523 22.30 -8.88 4.13
N GLY A 524 23.06 -7.88 3.68
CA GLY A 524 23.78 -7.92 2.40
C GLY A 524 24.26 -6.56 1.88
N GLN A 525 24.03 -5.45 2.59
CA GLN A 525 25.17 -4.58 2.87
C GLN A 525 25.71 -5.04 4.22
N GLU A 526 26.94 -5.52 4.24
CA GLU A 526 27.70 -5.61 5.48
C GLU A 526 27.51 -4.26 6.20
N LEU A 527 27.02 -4.27 7.44
CA LEU A 527 27.50 -3.24 8.37
C LEU A 527 29.02 -3.39 8.29
N PRO A 528 29.79 -2.34 7.95
CA PRO A 528 31.23 -2.48 7.96
C PRO A 528 31.60 -3.06 9.32
N THR A 529 32.11 -4.29 9.30
CA THR A 529 32.94 -4.78 10.39
C THR A 529 34.01 -3.73 10.53
N ASN A 530 34.03 -3.03 11.66
CA ASN A 530 35.22 -2.33 12.13
C ASN A 530 36.30 -3.37 12.44
N THR A 531 36.75 -4.13 11.45
CA THR A 531 38.07 -4.74 11.50
C THR A 531 39.01 -3.64 11.03
N GLU A 532 39.76 -3.10 11.99
CA GLU A 532 40.79 -2.06 11.85
C GLU A 532 40.31 -0.61 11.97
N PHE A 533 39.74 -0.27 13.12
CA PHE A 533 40.09 1.00 13.77
C PHE A 533 40.96 0.70 14.99
N THR A 534 42.24 0.39 14.76
CA THR A 534 43.29 0.82 15.70
C THR A 534 43.42 2.33 15.52
N PHE A 535 42.60 3.08 16.25
CA PHE A 535 42.90 4.47 16.50
C PHE A 535 43.97 4.50 17.59
N THR A 536 45.22 4.71 17.19
CA THR A 536 46.26 5.23 18.09
C THR A 536 45.75 6.55 18.65
N GLU A 537 45.51 6.61 19.95
CA GLU A 537 45.18 7.86 20.64
C GLU A 537 46.37 8.82 20.57
N PRO A 538 46.14 10.11 20.28
CA PRO A 538 47.01 11.16 20.77
C PRO A 538 46.26 11.88 21.88
N ASN A 539 46.60 11.59 23.14
CA ASN A 539 46.69 12.65 24.15
C ASN A 539 47.45 12.22 25.40
N SER A 540 48.12 13.24 25.95
CA SER A 540 48.72 13.34 27.28
C SER A 540 50.03 12.59 27.52
N LEU A 541 51.10 13.39 27.52
CA LEU A 541 52.22 13.24 28.45
C LEU A 541 51.69 12.91 29.86
N GLN A 542 51.97 11.70 30.33
CA GLN A 542 52.29 11.42 31.73
C GLN A 542 52.89 10.02 31.84
N GLY A 543 54.13 9.94 32.35
CA GLY A 543 54.65 8.72 32.98
C GLY A 543 55.60 7.86 32.17
N ALA A 544 56.85 8.34 32.07
CA ALA A 544 58.09 7.56 32.22
C ALA A 544 58.12 6.08 31.80
N ASP A 545 58.78 5.79 30.67
CA ASP A 545 59.61 4.59 30.58
C ASP A 545 61.08 5.02 30.57
N TRP A 546 61.77 4.68 31.66
CA TRP A 546 63.20 4.79 31.79
C TRP A 546 63.79 3.47 31.32
N ASP A 547 64.43 3.46 30.16
CA ASP A 547 65.42 2.46 29.81
C ASP A 547 66.44 3.03 28.82
N GLY A 548 67.53 3.56 29.39
CA GLY A 548 68.90 3.47 28.85
C GLY A 548 69.27 4.17 27.52
N PRO A 549 70.55 4.54 27.34
CA PRO A 549 70.99 5.56 26.39
C PRO A 549 71.51 4.98 25.08
N THR A 550 71.51 5.81 24.03
CA THR A 550 72.48 5.93 22.90
C THR A 550 71.72 6.49 21.70
N GLY A 551 72.07 7.59 21.02
CA GLY A 551 73.20 8.51 21.04
C GLY A 551 73.12 9.26 19.70
N GLY A 552 73.53 10.53 19.67
CA GLY A 552 73.97 11.18 18.44
C GLY A 552 73.10 12.31 17.87
N THR A 553 73.57 13.53 18.14
CA THR A 553 73.67 14.71 17.23
C THR A 553 72.36 15.32 16.72
N ASP A 554 71.89 16.42 17.29
CA ASP A 554 72.32 17.83 17.08
C ASP A 554 72.28 18.32 15.63
N LEU A 555 71.91 19.62 15.51
CA LEU A 555 71.94 20.56 14.37
C LEU A 555 70.55 20.82 13.75
N LEU A 556 70.01 22.04 13.58
CA LEU A 556 70.46 23.43 13.75
C LEU A 556 69.22 24.35 13.67
N GLU A 557 69.26 25.45 14.44
CA GLU A 557 68.87 26.84 14.10
C GLU A 557 67.45 27.19 13.60
N ASP A 558 66.58 27.68 14.50
CA ASP A 558 66.30 29.10 14.81
C ASP A 558 66.22 30.16 13.66
N PRO A 559 65.69 31.39 13.89
CA PRO A 559 64.30 31.82 13.65
C PRO A 559 64.24 33.08 12.73
N VAL A 560 63.22 33.96 12.88
CA VAL A 560 63.08 35.38 12.43
C VAL A 560 61.87 35.61 11.49
N VAL A 561 61.02 36.65 11.53
CA VAL A 561 60.58 37.68 12.50
C VAL A 561 59.73 38.72 11.71
N LEU A 562 58.87 39.46 12.45
CA LEU A 562 58.27 40.79 12.17
C LEU A 562 57.12 41.02 11.16
N MET A 563 55.96 41.31 11.77
CA MET A 563 55.12 42.52 11.66
C MET A 563 55.27 43.43 10.42
N THR A 564 54.17 43.64 9.69
CA THR A 564 53.31 44.85 9.76
C THR A 564 51.91 44.53 9.26
#